data_AF-A0A3M0HEZ7-F1
#
_entry.id   AF-A0A3M0HEZ7-F1
#
_cell.length_a   1.000
_cell.length_b   1.000
_cell.length_c   1.000
_cell.angle_alpha   90.00
_cell.angle_beta   90.00
_cell.angle_gamma   90.00
#
_symmetry.space_group_name_H-M   'P 1'
#
loop_
_entity.id
_entity.type
_entity.pdbx_description
1 polymer ?
#
loop_
_entity_poly.entity_id
_entity_poly.type
_entity_poly.pdbx_seq_one_letter_code
_entity_poly.pdbx_strand_id
1 'polypeptide(L)'
;MSKTFVGVRLRQLRSERSMSQVALAQKLGISASYLNQIEHDVRPLTVPVLLRISEVFGVDTSFFASEDDTRLVAELREVALDQDMGIDADAHEIAQMVSSHPQLARAMVNMHRRYRNTTAQLLAATEERFSDGSGSGSISKPHEEVRDYFYQRQNYLHELDTAAEALTSRIRFHRADVGGEIAKRLRTVHDVQIVNRIDLGENVLHRFDPQTRVLEISPHLSGGQKVFKYAAELAYLECGDLLKKMADEGNFTSESSKKLAVLGFANYFAAATVLPYHQFHDVAEDFRYDIERLSAFFSVSYETICHRLSTLQRPELRGVPFSFVRVDRAGNMSKRQSATGFHFSSSGGTCPLWNVYETFAYPGKIMTQIAEMPDGRSYLWIARTVERRAARYGQPGKTFAIGLGCELRHAGRLVYADGLDVQGSAAATPIGAGCRVCERSNCPQRAFPPLGKDLDIDEHRSSVSPYLVR
;
A
#
# COMPACT_ATOMS: atom_id res chain seq x y z
N MET A 1 -1.27 -22.37 15.26
CA MET A 1 -0.66 -22.43 13.91
C MET A 1 -1.60 -21.73 12.94
N SER A 2 -1.08 -20.80 12.14
CA SER A 2 -1.86 -20.12 11.10
C SER A 2 -2.32 -21.12 10.04
N LYS A 3 -3.53 -20.92 9.50
CA LYS A 3 -4.09 -21.76 8.44
C LYS A 3 -3.46 -21.34 7.11
N THR A 4 -2.67 -22.21 6.48
CA THR A 4 -1.96 -21.92 5.22
C THR A 4 -2.81 -22.32 4.02
N PHE A 5 -3.29 -21.34 3.24
CA PHE A 5 -4.08 -21.56 2.02
C PHE A 5 -3.19 -21.27 0.80
N VAL A 6 -3.03 -22.26 -0.09
CA VAL A 6 -2.01 -22.26 -1.17
C VAL A 6 -2.52 -22.84 -2.49
N GLY A 7 -3.84 -23.00 -2.63
CA GLY A 7 -4.45 -23.81 -3.67
C GLY A 7 -4.07 -23.39 -5.08
N VAL A 8 -3.91 -22.08 -5.31
CA VAL A 8 -3.46 -21.52 -6.60
C VAL A 8 -2.02 -21.94 -6.92
N ARG A 9 -1.08 -21.85 -5.96
CA ARG A 9 0.34 -22.20 -6.18
C ARG A 9 0.52 -23.70 -6.41
N LEU A 10 -0.26 -24.53 -5.71
CA LEU A 10 -0.25 -25.98 -5.92
C LEU A 10 -0.80 -26.37 -7.30
N ARG A 11 -1.87 -25.70 -7.77
CA ARG A 11 -2.40 -25.88 -9.12
C ARG A 11 -1.41 -25.49 -10.21
N GLN A 12 -0.67 -24.40 -10.00
CA GLN A 12 0.37 -23.96 -10.92
C GLN A 12 1.49 -24.99 -11.04
N LEU A 13 2.09 -25.41 -9.91
CA LEU A 13 3.14 -26.45 -9.90
C LEU A 13 2.68 -27.75 -10.55
N ARG A 14 1.42 -28.14 -10.29
CA ARG A 14 0.81 -29.33 -10.91
C ARG A 14 0.74 -29.18 -12.44
N SER A 15 0.34 -28.00 -12.92
CA SER A 15 0.17 -27.73 -14.36
C SER A 15 1.51 -27.63 -15.08
N GLU A 16 2.52 -26.99 -14.48
CA GLU A 16 3.90 -26.92 -15.00
C GLU A 16 4.53 -28.30 -15.17
N ARG A 17 4.17 -29.26 -14.30
CA ARG A 17 4.60 -30.66 -14.40
C ARG A 17 3.65 -31.55 -15.23
N SER A 18 2.65 -30.97 -15.90
CA SER A 18 1.64 -31.69 -16.70
C SER A 18 0.97 -32.84 -15.93
N MET A 19 0.72 -32.66 -14.64
CA MET A 19 0.14 -33.69 -13.78
C MET A 19 -1.38 -33.53 -13.64
N SER A 20 -2.11 -34.65 -13.68
CA SER A 20 -3.52 -34.66 -13.30
C SER A 20 -3.68 -34.55 -11.78
N GLN A 21 -4.82 -34.07 -11.31
CA GLN A 21 -5.10 -33.96 -9.87
C GLN A 21 -5.04 -35.34 -9.18
N VAL A 22 -5.53 -36.39 -9.85
CA VAL A 22 -5.44 -37.77 -9.35
C VAL A 22 -3.98 -38.24 -9.24
N ALA A 23 -3.15 -37.96 -10.25
CA ALA A 23 -1.74 -38.33 -10.23
C ALA A 23 -0.96 -37.62 -9.12
N LEU A 24 -1.26 -36.33 -8.89
CA LEU A 24 -0.63 -35.59 -7.79
C LEU A 24 -1.09 -36.10 -6.43
N ALA A 25 -2.38 -36.39 -6.26
CA ALA A 25 -2.92 -36.92 -5.01
C ALA A 25 -2.25 -38.27 -4.63
N GLN A 26 -2.05 -39.14 -5.62
CA GLN A 26 -1.32 -40.40 -5.44
C GLN A 26 0.14 -40.17 -5.02
N LYS A 27 0.88 -39.27 -5.69
CA LYS A 27 2.26 -38.95 -5.30
C LYS A 27 2.37 -38.39 -3.89
N LEU A 28 1.39 -37.59 -3.47
CA LEU A 28 1.34 -36.99 -2.13
C LEU A 28 0.76 -37.94 -1.07
N GLY A 29 0.30 -39.13 -1.46
CA GLY A 29 -0.30 -40.12 -0.56
C GLY A 29 -1.57 -39.61 0.14
N ILE A 30 -2.38 -38.83 -0.57
CA ILE A 30 -3.66 -38.28 -0.09
C ILE A 30 -4.81 -38.57 -1.07
N SER A 31 -6.06 -38.39 -0.65
CA SER A 31 -7.21 -38.58 -1.54
C SER A 31 -7.34 -37.44 -2.54
N ALA A 32 -7.82 -37.74 -3.76
CA ALA A 32 -8.07 -36.73 -4.79
C ALA A 32 -9.08 -35.67 -4.33
N SER A 33 -10.09 -36.06 -3.55
CA SER A 33 -11.05 -35.13 -2.93
C SER A 33 -10.37 -34.17 -1.94
N TYR A 34 -9.43 -34.67 -1.12
CA TYR A 34 -8.69 -33.83 -0.18
C TYR A 34 -7.73 -32.88 -0.91
N LEU A 35 -7.03 -33.35 -1.95
CA LEU A 35 -6.22 -32.47 -2.80
C LEU A 35 -7.08 -31.40 -3.48
N ASN A 36 -8.29 -31.76 -3.94
CA ASN A 36 -9.22 -30.81 -4.55
C ASN A 36 -9.65 -29.70 -3.57
N GLN A 37 -9.90 -30.06 -2.31
CA GLN A 37 -10.20 -29.08 -1.26
C GLN A 37 -9.02 -28.16 -0.95
N ILE A 38 -7.78 -28.66 -1.02
CA ILE A 38 -6.58 -27.84 -0.85
C ILE A 38 -6.37 -26.91 -2.06
N GLU A 39 -6.53 -27.41 -3.30
CA GLU A 39 -6.37 -26.64 -4.54
C GLU A 39 -7.38 -25.48 -4.70
N HIS A 40 -8.52 -25.57 -4.04
CA HIS A 40 -9.58 -24.56 -4.01
C HIS A 40 -9.65 -23.78 -2.68
N ASP A 41 -8.64 -23.90 -1.82
CA ASP A 41 -8.56 -23.20 -0.54
C ASP A 41 -9.75 -23.45 0.42
N VAL A 42 -10.45 -24.58 0.25
CA VAL A 42 -11.52 -25.04 1.14
C VAL A 42 -10.95 -25.64 2.43
N ARG A 43 -9.77 -26.28 2.33
CA ARG A 43 -9.02 -26.77 3.50
C ARG A 43 -7.61 -26.20 3.51
N PRO A 44 -7.11 -25.76 4.68
CA PRO A 44 -5.74 -25.34 4.81
C PRO A 44 -4.78 -26.53 4.66
N LEU A 45 -3.61 -26.24 4.10
CA LEU A 45 -2.52 -27.19 3.95
C LEU A 45 -1.97 -27.57 5.33
N THR A 46 -1.77 -28.87 5.53
CA THR A 46 -1.14 -29.38 6.76
C THR A 46 0.37 -29.52 6.56
N VAL A 47 1.13 -29.40 7.65
CA VAL A 47 2.60 -29.53 7.63
C VAL A 47 3.08 -30.84 6.97
N PRO A 48 2.48 -32.01 7.23
CA PRO A 48 2.90 -33.25 6.57
C PRO A 48 2.71 -33.23 5.04
N VAL A 49 1.62 -32.60 4.56
CA VAL A 49 1.37 -32.48 3.12
C VAL A 49 2.32 -31.46 2.50
N LEU A 50 2.63 -30.37 3.19
CA LEU A 50 3.61 -29.37 2.75
C LEU A 50 5.00 -29.97 2.54
N LEU A 51 5.50 -30.77 3.48
CA LEU A 51 6.80 -31.43 3.38
C LEU A 51 6.84 -32.40 2.18
N ARG A 52 5.77 -33.17 1.96
CA ARG A 52 5.65 -34.05 0.79
C ARG A 52 5.62 -33.28 -0.52
N ILE A 53 4.96 -32.13 -0.58
CA ILE A 53 4.96 -31.28 -1.78
C ILE A 53 6.37 -30.73 -2.03
N SER A 54 7.08 -30.30 -0.98
CA SER A 54 8.47 -29.86 -1.07
C SER A 54 9.38 -30.96 -1.64
N GLU A 55 9.27 -32.19 -1.14
CA GLU A 55 10.00 -33.36 -1.66
C GLU A 55 9.64 -33.70 -3.12
N VAL A 56 8.35 -33.70 -3.46
CA VAL A 56 7.88 -34.12 -4.80
C VAL A 56 8.23 -33.10 -5.89
N PHE A 57 8.22 -31.81 -5.57
CA PHE A 57 8.46 -30.75 -6.56
C PHE A 57 9.85 -30.10 -6.44
N GLY A 58 10.60 -30.39 -5.38
CA GLY A 58 11.91 -29.77 -5.12
C GLY A 58 11.81 -28.28 -4.80
N VAL A 59 10.69 -27.84 -4.23
CA VAL A 59 10.44 -26.44 -3.86
C VAL A 59 10.58 -26.24 -2.37
N ASP A 60 11.24 -25.17 -1.94
CA ASP A 60 11.38 -24.86 -0.52
C ASP A 60 10.02 -24.57 0.13
N THR A 61 9.86 -24.86 1.43
CA THR A 61 8.59 -24.65 2.14
C THR A 61 8.16 -23.18 2.17
N SER A 62 9.10 -22.24 2.02
CA SER A 62 8.83 -20.80 1.84
C SER A 62 8.08 -20.46 0.56
N PHE A 63 8.10 -21.32 -0.47
CA PHE A 63 7.29 -21.16 -1.68
C PHE A 63 5.78 -21.12 -1.37
N PHE A 64 5.37 -21.75 -0.26
CA PHE A 64 3.99 -21.83 0.20
C PHE A 64 3.68 -20.85 1.35
N ALA A 65 4.63 -19.97 1.69
CA ALA A 65 4.46 -19.00 2.75
C ALA A 65 3.35 -17.99 2.40
N SER A 66 2.64 -17.49 3.42
CA SER A 66 1.60 -16.48 3.21
C SER A 66 2.20 -15.20 2.60
N GLU A 67 1.38 -14.36 1.96
CA GLU A 67 1.85 -13.02 1.53
C GLU A 67 2.40 -12.21 2.71
N ASP A 68 1.90 -12.46 3.92
CA ASP A 68 2.40 -11.87 5.16
C ASP A 68 3.81 -12.33 5.53
N ASP A 69 4.12 -13.62 5.36
CA ASP A 69 5.46 -14.16 5.61
C ASP A 69 6.45 -13.68 4.54
N THR A 70 6.00 -13.65 3.28
CA THR A 70 6.80 -13.15 2.16
C THR A 70 7.20 -11.69 2.37
N ARG A 71 6.26 -10.89 2.88
CA ARG A 71 6.47 -9.49 3.28
C ARG A 71 7.46 -9.39 4.43
N LEU A 72 7.24 -10.18 5.49
CA LEU A 72 8.06 -10.13 6.68
C LEU A 72 9.51 -10.59 6.40
N VAL A 73 9.72 -11.53 5.47
CA VAL A 73 11.06 -11.91 4.98
C VAL A 73 11.75 -10.74 4.30
N ALA A 74 11.07 -10.03 3.40
CA ALA A 74 11.65 -8.86 2.73
C ALA A 74 12.02 -7.75 3.74
N GLU A 75 11.17 -7.52 4.73
CA GLU A 75 11.44 -6.55 5.81
C GLU A 75 12.61 -6.99 6.69
N LEU A 76 12.68 -8.26 7.07
CA LEU A 76 13.77 -8.76 7.90
C LEU A 76 15.11 -8.80 7.14
N ARG A 77 15.09 -8.99 5.81
CA ARG A 77 16.26 -8.76 4.95
C ARG A 77 16.72 -7.29 4.99
N GLU A 78 15.81 -6.32 4.97
CA GLU A 78 16.17 -4.90 5.14
C GLU A 78 16.85 -4.65 6.50
N VAL A 79 16.38 -5.32 7.56
CA VAL A 79 17.02 -5.26 8.89
C VAL A 79 18.42 -5.87 8.86
N ALA A 80 18.60 -7.03 8.22
CA ALA A 80 19.88 -7.72 8.17
C ALA A 80 20.94 -6.99 7.32
N LEU A 81 20.51 -6.18 6.34
CA LEU A 81 21.40 -5.33 5.56
C LEU A 81 21.98 -4.14 6.36
N ASP A 82 21.41 -3.84 7.53
CA ASP A 82 21.90 -2.77 8.41
C ASP A 82 23.06 -3.28 9.28
N GLN A 83 24.26 -2.79 9.02
CA GLN A 83 25.48 -3.25 9.73
C GLN A 83 25.41 -2.99 11.25
N ASP A 84 24.66 -1.97 11.68
CA ASP A 84 24.50 -1.65 13.11
C ASP A 84 23.71 -2.74 13.86
N MET A 85 22.96 -3.58 13.13
CA MET A 85 22.23 -4.71 13.70
C MET A 85 23.14 -5.93 13.95
N GLY A 86 24.30 -6.00 13.30
CA GLY A 86 25.25 -7.12 13.45
C GLY A 86 24.67 -8.48 13.08
N ILE A 87 23.67 -8.53 12.19
CA ILE A 87 23.03 -9.77 11.75
C ILE A 87 23.78 -10.29 10.52
N ASP A 88 24.53 -11.37 10.70
CA ASP A 88 25.09 -12.15 9.59
C ASP A 88 24.17 -13.35 9.35
N ALA A 89 23.10 -13.13 8.58
CA ALA A 89 22.12 -14.16 8.25
C ALA A 89 21.84 -14.18 6.76
N ASP A 90 21.84 -15.37 6.17
CA ASP A 90 21.58 -15.53 4.74
C ASP A 90 20.07 -15.50 4.40
N ALA A 91 19.77 -15.52 3.11
CA ALA A 91 18.41 -15.49 2.59
C ALA A 91 17.53 -16.65 3.09
N HIS A 92 18.12 -17.81 3.40
CA HIS A 92 17.44 -19.02 3.85
C HIS A 92 17.18 -18.96 5.37
N GLU A 93 18.16 -18.54 6.17
CA GLU A 93 18.02 -18.37 7.62
C GLU A 93 16.94 -17.32 7.96
N ILE A 94 16.91 -16.21 7.21
CA ILE A 94 15.86 -15.18 7.37
C ILE A 94 14.47 -15.77 7.06
N ALA A 95 14.36 -16.57 5.99
CA ALA A 95 13.10 -17.22 5.64
C ALA A 95 12.65 -18.21 6.73
N GLN A 96 13.58 -18.98 7.29
CA GLN A 96 13.32 -19.93 8.37
C GLN A 96 12.91 -19.24 9.68
N MET A 97 13.53 -18.10 10.02
CA MET A 97 13.14 -17.30 11.19
C MET A 97 11.71 -16.80 11.06
N VAL A 98 11.32 -16.31 9.88
CA VAL A 98 9.97 -15.83 9.63
C VAL A 98 8.94 -16.96 9.68
N SER A 99 9.23 -18.11 9.08
CA SER A 99 8.30 -19.25 9.10
C SER A 99 8.13 -19.85 10.50
N SER A 100 9.21 -19.91 11.28
CA SER A 100 9.22 -20.58 12.59
C SER A 100 8.81 -19.66 13.73
N HIS A 101 9.21 -18.39 13.69
CA HIS A 101 9.01 -17.41 14.76
C HIS A 101 8.51 -16.05 14.24
N PRO A 102 7.34 -16.00 13.57
CA PRO A 102 6.86 -14.79 12.91
C PRO A 102 6.61 -13.61 13.86
N GLN A 103 6.29 -13.87 15.14
CA GLN A 103 6.11 -12.81 16.13
C GLN A 103 7.44 -12.15 16.52
N LEU A 104 8.51 -12.92 16.65
CA LEU A 104 9.85 -12.40 16.94
C LEU A 104 10.39 -11.62 15.74
N ALA A 105 10.22 -12.16 14.53
CA ALA A 105 10.59 -11.45 13.30
C ALA A 105 9.87 -10.09 13.18
N ARG A 106 8.55 -10.03 13.46
CA ARG A 106 7.80 -8.76 13.49
C ARG A 106 8.33 -7.81 14.56
N ALA A 107 8.66 -8.31 15.74
CA ALA A 107 9.21 -7.50 16.82
C ALA A 107 10.56 -6.89 16.43
N MET A 108 11.45 -7.66 15.78
CA MET A 108 12.75 -7.18 15.28
C MET A 108 12.58 -6.11 14.21
N VAL A 109 11.71 -6.33 13.21
CA VAL A 109 11.41 -5.32 12.18
C VAL A 109 10.86 -4.04 12.80
N ASN A 110 9.94 -4.14 13.76
CA ASN A 110 9.39 -2.98 14.46
C ASN A 110 10.47 -2.26 15.29
N MET A 111 11.37 -3.00 15.93
CA MET A 111 12.49 -2.44 16.70
C MET A 111 13.46 -1.70 15.80
N HIS A 112 13.87 -2.31 14.68
CA HIS A 112 14.77 -1.70 13.69
C HIS A 112 14.15 -0.43 13.08
N ARG A 113 12.87 -0.47 12.74
CA ARG A 113 12.15 0.72 12.25
C ARG A 113 12.17 1.86 13.27
N ARG A 114 11.93 1.55 14.55
CA ARG A 114 12.03 2.54 15.64
C ARG A 114 13.47 3.04 15.79
N TYR A 115 14.46 2.16 15.76
CA TYR A 115 15.88 2.50 15.83
C TYR A 115 16.27 3.48 14.71
N ARG A 116 16.04 3.13 13.43
CA ARG A 116 16.34 4.00 12.29
C ARG A 116 15.63 5.33 12.37
N ASN A 117 14.40 5.35 12.86
CA ASN A 117 13.65 6.57 13.06
C ASN A 117 14.29 7.47 14.12
N THR A 118 14.69 6.91 15.25
CA THR A 118 15.40 7.64 16.31
C THR A 118 16.77 8.13 15.84
N THR A 119 17.52 7.31 15.10
CA THR A 119 18.81 7.72 14.53
C THR A 119 18.64 8.85 13.51
N ALA A 120 17.63 8.78 12.65
CA ALA A 120 17.31 9.87 11.72
C ALA A 120 16.85 11.15 12.45
N GLN A 121 16.15 11.03 13.58
CA GLN A 121 15.80 12.17 14.45
C GLN A 121 17.04 12.81 15.07
N LEU A 122 17.96 11.99 15.60
CA LEU A 122 19.20 12.48 16.18
C LEU A 122 20.01 13.23 15.12
N LEU A 123 20.14 12.65 13.92
CA LEU A 123 20.82 13.30 12.80
C LEU A 123 20.15 14.62 12.41
N ALA A 124 18.84 14.66 12.23
CA ALA A 124 18.10 15.89 11.89
C ALA A 124 18.19 16.96 13.01
N ALA A 125 18.09 16.55 14.27
CA ALA A 125 18.24 17.44 15.43
C ALA A 125 19.69 17.92 15.61
N THR A 126 20.69 17.19 15.11
CA THR A 126 22.10 17.62 15.10
C THR A 126 22.50 18.44 13.87
N GLU A 127 21.78 18.30 12.74
CA GLU A 127 21.94 19.12 11.54
C GLU A 127 21.36 20.53 11.72
N GLU A 128 20.27 20.68 12.48
CA GLU A 128 19.81 21.97 13.05
C GLU A 128 20.70 22.36 14.26
N ARG A 129 21.95 22.72 13.99
CA ARG A 129 22.93 23.10 15.04
C ARG A 129 22.43 24.26 15.92
N PHE A 130 22.63 24.12 17.24
CA PHE A 130 22.48 25.16 18.27
C PHE A 130 21.10 25.83 18.35
N SER A 131 20.16 25.19 19.06
CA SER A 131 19.20 25.93 19.87
C SER A 131 18.82 25.14 21.12
N ASP A 132 19.21 25.70 22.27
CA ASP A 132 18.83 25.37 23.64
C ASP A 132 18.52 23.92 24.02
N GLY A 133 19.41 23.38 24.85
CA GLY A 133 19.23 22.14 25.57
C GLY A 133 17.94 22.12 26.38
N SER A 134 16.95 21.40 25.87
CA SER A 134 15.98 20.63 26.66
C SER A 134 15.14 19.80 25.70
N GLY A 135 15.30 18.46 25.73
CA GLY A 135 14.42 17.61 24.94
C GLY A 135 14.90 16.18 24.74
N SER A 136 15.02 15.40 25.82
CA SER A 136 14.95 13.93 25.72
C SER A 136 13.52 13.45 25.45
N GLY A 137 12.84 14.07 24.49
CA GLY A 137 11.52 13.65 24.03
C GLY A 137 11.71 12.85 22.77
N SER A 138 11.36 11.55 22.80
CA SER A 138 11.07 10.78 21.59
C SER A 138 10.23 11.67 20.66
N ILE A 139 10.82 12.17 19.57
CA ILE A 139 10.13 13.05 18.64
C ILE A 139 9.10 12.17 17.94
N SER A 140 7.87 12.12 18.47
CA SER A 140 6.80 11.29 17.90
C SER A 140 6.63 11.69 16.44
N LYS A 141 6.54 10.70 15.55
CA LYS A 141 6.19 10.90 14.14
C LYS A 141 4.77 10.37 13.91
N PRO A 142 3.72 11.13 14.28
CA PRO A 142 2.33 10.70 14.16
C PRO A 142 1.98 10.08 12.82
N HIS A 143 2.48 10.65 11.73
CA HIS A 143 2.16 10.19 10.38
C HIS A 143 2.74 8.80 10.07
N GLU A 144 3.92 8.46 10.60
CA GLU A 144 4.53 7.15 10.37
C GLU A 144 3.83 6.07 11.19
N GLU A 145 3.49 6.36 12.46
CA GLU A 145 2.73 5.42 13.30
C GLU A 145 1.37 5.08 12.68
N VAL A 146 0.66 6.09 12.18
CA VAL A 146 -0.62 5.88 11.49
C VAL A 146 -0.42 5.08 10.21
N ARG A 147 0.56 5.43 9.37
CA ARG A 147 0.89 4.66 8.16
C ARG A 147 1.14 3.19 8.49
N ASP A 148 1.94 2.94 9.52
CA ASP A 148 2.31 1.60 9.96
C ASP A 148 1.09 0.80 10.46
N TYR A 149 0.16 1.46 11.16
CA TYR A 149 -1.11 0.85 11.58
C TYR A 149 -1.93 0.33 10.39
N PHE A 150 -2.07 1.14 9.32
CA PHE A 150 -2.78 0.74 8.10
C PHE A 150 -2.03 -0.38 7.37
N TYR A 151 -0.71 -0.27 7.28
CA TYR A 151 0.13 -1.26 6.61
C TYR A 151 0.08 -2.64 7.29
N GLN A 152 0.12 -2.71 8.62
CA GLN A 152 0.02 -3.97 9.36
C GLN A 152 -1.30 -4.71 9.06
N ARG A 153 -2.35 -3.98 8.65
CA ARG A 153 -3.68 -4.50 8.31
C ARG A 153 -3.91 -4.63 6.80
N GLN A 154 -2.84 -4.71 6.00
CA GLN A 154 -2.92 -4.84 4.54
C GLN A 154 -3.80 -3.73 3.90
N ASN A 155 -3.79 -2.55 4.52
CA ASN A 155 -4.58 -1.40 4.13
C ASN A 155 -6.11 -1.65 4.07
N TYR A 156 -6.62 -2.63 4.82
CA TYR A 156 -8.04 -2.94 4.91
C TYR A 156 -8.52 -2.95 6.36
N LEU A 157 -9.57 -2.17 6.65
CA LEU A 157 -10.17 -2.04 7.98
C LEU A 157 -11.57 -2.64 7.99
N HIS A 158 -11.67 -3.94 8.28
CA HIS A 158 -12.91 -4.72 8.15
C HIS A 158 -14.11 -4.09 8.86
N GLU A 159 -13.95 -3.68 10.11
CA GLU A 159 -15.04 -3.12 10.94
C GLU A 159 -15.60 -1.82 10.35
N LEU A 160 -14.72 -0.93 9.85
CA LEU A 160 -15.15 0.33 9.23
C LEU A 160 -15.76 0.11 7.85
N ASP A 161 -15.19 -0.81 7.08
CA ASP A 161 -15.62 -1.10 5.72
C ASP A 161 -17.03 -1.72 5.71
N THR A 162 -17.26 -2.69 6.60
CA THR A 162 -18.58 -3.32 6.79
C THR A 162 -19.60 -2.35 7.37
N ALA A 163 -19.21 -1.50 8.33
CA ALA A 163 -20.10 -0.45 8.86
C ALA A 163 -20.54 0.55 7.78
N ALA A 164 -19.61 0.99 6.93
CA ALA A 164 -19.88 1.91 5.82
C ALA A 164 -20.83 1.28 4.77
N GLU A 165 -20.64 0.00 4.46
CA GLU A 165 -21.48 -0.71 3.51
C GLU A 165 -22.88 -1.04 4.07
N ALA A 166 -22.97 -1.37 5.36
CA ALA A 166 -24.25 -1.54 6.06
C ALA A 166 -25.03 -0.22 6.13
N LEU A 167 -24.33 0.91 6.32
CA LEU A 167 -24.93 2.23 6.23
C LEU A 167 -25.51 2.50 4.84
N THR A 168 -24.72 2.24 3.81
CA THR A 168 -25.11 2.38 2.40
C THR A 168 -26.36 1.55 2.07
N SER A 169 -26.40 0.30 2.53
CA SER A 169 -27.52 -0.61 2.31
C SER A 169 -28.81 -0.13 2.99
N ARG A 170 -28.71 0.43 4.20
CA ARG A 170 -29.87 0.94 4.96
C ARG A 170 -30.50 2.19 4.33
N ILE A 171 -29.68 3.08 3.79
CA ILE A 171 -30.16 4.34 3.19
C ILE A 171 -30.75 4.09 1.79
N ARG A 172 -30.64 2.86 1.26
CA ARG A 172 -31.02 2.52 -0.12
C ARG A 172 -30.47 3.56 -1.09
N PHE A 173 -29.16 3.82 -1.04
CA PHE A 173 -28.53 4.70 -2.02
C PHE A 173 -28.88 4.18 -3.42
N HIS A 174 -29.81 4.86 -4.09
CA HIS A 174 -30.09 4.57 -5.48
C HIS A 174 -28.82 4.98 -6.23
N ARG A 175 -28.38 4.13 -7.17
CA ARG A 175 -27.05 4.13 -7.80
C ARG A 175 -26.55 5.45 -8.42
N ALA A 176 -27.28 6.56 -8.30
CA ALA A 176 -26.97 7.83 -8.92
C ALA A 176 -26.70 9.01 -7.96
N ASP A 177 -27.05 8.96 -6.65
CA ASP A 177 -26.83 10.12 -5.76
C ASP A 177 -26.45 9.76 -4.30
N VAL A 178 -25.32 9.07 -4.14
CA VAL A 178 -24.72 8.80 -2.82
C VAL A 178 -24.44 10.11 -2.07
N GLY A 179 -23.99 11.14 -2.78
CA GLY A 179 -23.66 12.44 -2.19
C GLY A 179 -24.86 13.16 -1.57
N GLY A 180 -25.98 13.21 -2.29
CA GLY A 180 -27.22 13.81 -1.83
C GLY A 180 -27.82 13.06 -0.66
N GLU A 181 -27.79 11.73 -0.67
CA GLU A 181 -28.34 10.93 0.44
C GLU A 181 -27.47 11.02 1.72
N ILE A 182 -26.13 11.13 1.61
CA ILE A 182 -25.27 11.43 2.76
C ILE A 182 -25.61 12.82 3.33
N ALA A 183 -25.72 13.84 2.47
CA ALA A 183 -26.05 15.20 2.89
C ALA A 183 -27.46 15.28 3.53
N LYS A 184 -28.42 14.55 2.97
CA LYS A 184 -29.78 14.43 3.51
C LYS A 184 -29.75 13.78 4.88
N ARG A 185 -29.01 12.68 5.06
CA ARG A 185 -28.89 12.00 6.35
C ARG A 185 -28.27 12.88 7.43
N LEU A 186 -27.22 13.63 7.10
CA LEU A 186 -26.65 14.63 8.00
C LEU A 186 -27.72 15.61 8.48
N ARG A 187 -28.57 16.12 7.58
CA ARG A 187 -29.66 17.05 7.91
C ARG A 187 -30.79 16.40 8.71
N THR A 188 -31.27 15.22 8.30
CA THR A 188 -32.53 14.65 8.84
C THR A 188 -32.32 13.80 10.08
N VAL A 189 -31.19 13.10 10.20
CA VAL A 189 -30.91 12.19 11.33
C VAL A 189 -30.06 12.89 12.39
N HIS A 190 -29.10 13.71 11.96
CA HIS A 190 -28.14 14.35 12.87
C HIS A 190 -28.40 15.84 13.10
N ASP A 191 -29.40 16.42 12.44
CA ASP A 191 -29.74 17.85 12.52
C ASP A 191 -28.55 18.76 12.17
N VAL A 192 -27.73 18.34 11.20
CA VAL A 192 -26.56 19.09 10.74
C VAL A 192 -26.97 20.07 9.64
N GLN A 193 -26.69 21.35 9.85
CA GLN A 193 -26.89 22.39 8.86
C GLN A 193 -25.65 22.51 7.96
N ILE A 194 -25.80 22.22 6.67
CA ILE A 194 -24.71 22.31 5.69
C ILE A 194 -24.76 23.67 5.01
N VAL A 195 -23.74 24.50 5.20
CA VAL A 195 -23.68 25.87 4.67
C VAL A 195 -22.46 26.03 3.75
N ASN A 196 -22.68 26.47 2.51
CA ASN A 196 -21.56 26.91 1.66
C ASN A 196 -21.18 28.34 2.08
N ARG A 197 -19.90 28.54 2.41
CA ARG A 197 -19.38 29.80 2.95
C ARG A 197 -18.15 30.23 2.17
N ILE A 198 -18.18 31.45 1.66
CA ILE A 198 -17.15 31.98 0.75
C ILE A 198 -15.95 32.51 1.55
N ASP A 199 -16.14 32.76 2.84
CA ASP A 199 -15.25 33.49 3.75
C ASP A 199 -14.71 32.64 4.92
N LEU A 200 -14.59 31.30 4.76
CA LEU A 200 -13.96 30.42 5.77
C LEU A 200 -12.49 30.74 6.11
N GLY A 201 -11.88 31.67 5.36
CA GLY A 201 -10.45 31.94 5.33
C GLY A 201 -9.77 31.24 4.16
N GLU A 202 -8.70 31.85 3.61
CA GLU A 202 -8.07 31.40 2.35
C GLU A 202 -7.56 29.94 2.39
N ASN A 203 -7.34 29.37 3.58
CA ASN A 203 -6.74 28.03 3.77
C ASN A 203 -7.66 26.98 4.39
N VAL A 204 -8.91 27.32 4.73
CA VAL A 204 -9.85 26.38 5.37
C VAL A 204 -10.87 25.89 4.36
N LEU A 205 -10.98 24.57 4.21
CA LEU A 205 -11.85 23.95 3.19
C LEU A 205 -13.19 23.46 3.75
N HIS A 206 -13.24 23.15 5.04
CA HIS A 206 -14.43 22.77 5.77
C HIS A 206 -14.22 23.00 7.27
N ARG A 207 -15.29 23.22 8.01
CA ARG A 207 -15.31 23.30 9.47
C ARG A 207 -16.66 22.78 9.98
N PHE A 208 -16.62 21.91 10.96
CA PHE A 208 -17.81 21.48 11.69
C PHE A 208 -17.78 22.05 13.10
N ASP A 209 -18.88 22.66 13.54
CA ASP A 209 -19.09 23.07 14.92
C ASP A 209 -20.07 22.10 15.60
N PRO A 210 -19.62 21.31 16.60
CA PRO A 210 -20.47 20.34 17.28
C PRO A 210 -21.54 20.99 18.18
N GLN A 211 -21.35 22.23 18.63
CA GLN A 211 -22.32 22.92 19.48
C GLN A 211 -23.52 23.42 18.67
N THR A 212 -23.24 24.07 17.54
CA THR A 212 -24.27 24.62 16.65
C THR A 212 -24.73 23.64 15.58
N ARG A 213 -24.03 22.51 15.42
CA ARG A 213 -24.23 21.49 14.37
C ARG A 213 -24.17 22.07 12.96
N VAL A 214 -23.33 23.08 12.76
CA VAL A 214 -23.14 23.70 11.44
C VAL A 214 -21.88 23.11 10.79
N LEU A 215 -22.06 22.54 9.59
CA LEU A 215 -20.99 22.13 8.70
C LEU A 215 -20.80 23.17 7.60
N GLU A 216 -19.77 23.99 7.75
CA GLU A 216 -19.38 25.01 6.79
C GLU A 216 -18.43 24.42 5.73
N ILE A 217 -18.69 24.68 4.46
CA ILE A 217 -17.97 24.12 3.32
C ILE A 217 -17.49 25.24 2.39
N SER A 218 -16.20 25.18 2.03
CA SER A 218 -15.63 26.10 1.05
C SER A 218 -16.15 25.83 -0.37
N PRO A 219 -16.44 26.89 -1.16
CA PRO A 219 -16.81 26.73 -2.56
C PRO A 219 -15.67 26.19 -3.43
N HIS A 220 -14.43 26.21 -2.94
CA HIS A 220 -13.26 25.69 -3.67
C HIS A 220 -13.16 24.16 -3.69
N LEU A 221 -14.03 23.45 -2.98
CA LEU A 221 -14.13 21.99 -3.05
C LEU A 221 -15.01 21.56 -4.22
N SER A 222 -14.51 20.61 -5.03
CA SER A 222 -15.34 19.97 -6.06
C SER A 222 -16.48 19.16 -5.45
N GLY A 223 -17.49 18.79 -6.25
CA GLY A 223 -18.63 17.98 -5.78
C GLY A 223 -18.20 16.72 -5.02
N GLY A 224 -17.33 15.91 -5.62
CA GLY A 224 -16.80 14.70 -4.97
C GLY A 224 -16.02 14.98 -3.67
N GLN A 225 -15.28 16.10 -3.61
CA GLN A 225 -14.57 16.49 -2.37
C GLN A 225 -15.54 16.89 -1.26
N LYS A 226 -16.63 17.59 -1.59
CA LYS A 226 -17.69 17.93 -0.63
C LYS A 226 -18.35 16.67 -0.07
N VAL A 227 -18.71 15.73 -0.94
CA VAL A 227 -19.27 14.43 -0.54
C VAL A 227 -18.33 13.68 0.40
N PHE A 228 -17.03 13.68 0.11
CA PHE A 228 -16.05 13.05 1.00
C PHE A 228 -16.00 13.72 2.37
N LYS A 229 -16.15 15.05 2.46
CA LYS A 229 -16.25 15.76 3.73
C LYS A 229 -17.54 15.43 4.48
N TYR A 230 -18.67 15.33 3.79
CA TYR A 230 -19.92 14.90 4.41
C TYR A 230 -19.80 13.48 4.98
N ALA A 231 -19.22 12.56 4.22
CA ALA A 231 -19.04 11.18 4.64
C ALA A 231 -18.06 11.05 5.83
N ALA A 232 -17.01 11.87 5.85
CA ALA A 232 -16.07 11.91 6.98
C ALA A 232 -16.73 12.43 8.26
N GLU A 233 -17.53 13.49 8.18
CA GLU A 233 -18.30 13.98 9.33
C GLU A 233 -19.33 12.95 9.81
N LEU A 234 -19.99 12.26 8.88
CA LEU A 234 -20.91 11.18 9.21
C LEU A 234 -20.21 10.04 9.96
N ALA A 235 -18.94 9.76 9.65
CA ALA A 235 -18.14 8.77 10.38
C ALA A 235 -17.97 9.15 11.87
N TYR A 236 -17.73 10.43 12.17
CA TYR A 236 -17.62 10.91 13.54
C TYR A 236 -18.94 10.80 14.30
N LEU A 237 -20.06 11.09 13.64
CA LEU A 237 -21.39 11.10 14.26
C LEU A 237 -21.97 9.70 14.48
N GLU A 238 -21.73 8.76 13.55
CA GLU A 238 -22.33 7.41 13.63
C GLU A 238 -21.38 6.32 14.08
N CYS A 239 -20.08 6.52 13.91
CA CYS A 239 -19.06 5.52 14.24
C CYS A 239 -18.04 6.05 15.25
N GLY A 240 -18.30 7.19 15.91
CA GLY A 240 -17.35 7.83 16.82
C GLY A 240 -16.78 6.89 17.90
N ASP A 241 -17.61 6.04 18.49
CA ASP A 241 -17.16 5.08 19.50
C ASP A 241 -16.29 3.96 18.90
N LEU A 242 -16.60 3.50 17.68
CA LEU A 242 -15.76 2.55 16.95
C LEU A 242 -14.40 3.18 16.58
N LEU A 243 -14.40 4.42 16.10
CA LEU A 243 -13.16 5.14 15.77
C LEU A 243 -12.25 5.30 17.00
N LYS A 244 -12.83 5.62 18.16
CA LYS A 244 -12.10 5.73 19.44
C LYS A 244 -11.56 4.38 19.88
N LYS A 245 -12.41 3.34 19.88
CA LYS A 245 -12.01 1.97 20.23
C LYS A 245 -10.81 1.51 19.39
N MET A 246 -10.89 1.67 18.07
CA MET A 246 -9.79 1.30 17.16
C MET A 246 -8.51 2.10 17.41
N ALA A 247 -8.62 3.37 17.84
CA ALA A 247 -7.48 4.21 18.18
C ALA A 247 -6.84 3.79 19.51
N ASP A 248 -7.65 3.43 20.51
CA ASP A 248 -7.18 2.96 21.81
C ASP A 248 -6.48 1.59 21.70
N GLU A 249 -7.00 0.69 20.85
CA GLU A 249 -6.38 -0.60 20.54
C GLU A 249 -5.14 -0.48 19.62
N GLY A 250 -4.87 0.71 19.07
CA GLY A 250 -3.82 0.94 18.07
C GLY A 250 -2.41 1.11 18.63
N ASN A 251 -2.23 1.13 19.95
CA ASN A 251 -0.93 1.27 20.62
C ASN A 251 -0.12 2.51 20.16
N PHE A 252 -0.80 3.61 19.84
CA PHE A 252 -0.16 4.86 19.45
C PHE A 252 0.56 5.53 20.62
N THR A 253 1.74 6.09 20.36
CA THR A 253 2.64 6.62 21.40
C THR A 253 2.34 8.05 21.84
N SER A 254 1.57 8.81 21.05
CA SER A 254 1.20 10.19 21.36
C SER A 254 -0.28 10.49 21.08
N GLU A 255 -0.83 11.50 21.75
CA GLU A 255 -2.18 12.00 21.49
C GLU A 255 -2.33 12.55 20.06
N SER A 256 -1.26 13.12 19.50
CA SER A 256 -1.24 13.55 18.10
C SER A 256 -1.36 12.36 17.14
N SER A 257 -0.69 11.24 17.44
CA SER A 257 -0.78 9.98 16.67
C SER A 257 -2.20 9.40 16.73
N LYS A 258 -2.83 9.38 17.93
CA LYS A 258 -4.22 8.94 18.08
C LYS A 258 -5.21 9.81 17.30
N LYS A 259 -5.11 11.14 17.42
CA LYS A 259 -5.98 12.08 16.68
C LYS A 259 -5.82 11.91 15.16
N LEU A 260 -4.58 11.75 14.69
CA LEU A 260 -4.31 11.51 13.27
C LEU A 260 -4.83 10.14 12.81
N ALA A 261 -4.77 9.11 13.66
CA ALA A 261 -5.35 7.80 13.38
C ALA A 261 -6.87 7.89 13.21
N VAL A 262 -7.55 8.54 14.14
CA VAL A 262 -9.00 8.79 14.10
C VAL A 262 -9.40 9.55 12.83
N LEU A 263 -8.61 10.55 12.41
CA LEU A 263 -8.79 11.23 11.12
C LEU A 263 -8.61 10.27 9.93
N GLY A 264 -7.59 9.40 9.98
CA GLY A 264 -7.38 8.36 8.97
C GLY A 264 -8.55 7.38 8.87
N PHE A 265 -9.08 6.93 10.01
CA PHE A 265 -10.22 6.03 10.09
C PHE A 265 -11.50 6.66 9.54
N ALA A 266 -11.77 7.92 9.88
CA ALA A 266 -12.91 8.66 9.32
C ALA A 266 -12.80 8.83 7.80
N ASN A 267 -11.59 9.12 7.28
CA ASN A 267 -11.36 9.18 5.84
C ASN A 267 -11.49 7.80 5.16
N TYR A 268 -11.06 6.72 5.80
CA TYR A 268 -11.27 5.36 5.31
C TYR A 268 -12.76 5.03 5.22
N PHE A 269 -13.52 5.30 6.29
CA PHE A 269 -14.96 5.11 6.32
C PHE A 269 -15.68 5.95 5.25
N ALA A 270 -15.26 7.21 5.07
CA ALA A 270 -15.77 8.09 4.03
C ALA A 270 -15.59 7.47 2.64
N ALA A 271 -14.39 6.98 2.33
CA ALA A 271 -14.11 6.29 1.08
C ALA A 271 -14.98 5.03 0.91
N ALA A 272 -15.12 4.22 1.96
CA ALA A 272 -15.91 2.99 1.93
C ALA A 272 -17.43 3.24 1.83
N THR A 273 -17.91 4.41 2.29
CA THR A 273 -19.32 4.82 2.17
C THR A 273 -19.61 5.34 0.77
N VAL A 274 -18.70 6.15 0.21
CA VAL A 274 -18.82 6.67 -1.16
C VAL A 274 -18.63 5.57 -2.20
N LEU A 275 -17.77 4.60 -1.92
CA LEU A 275 -17.44 3.47 -2.77
C LEU A 275 -17.67 2.15 -2.00
N PRO A 276 -18.94 1.70 -1.86
CA PRO A 276 -19.31 0.49 -1.13
C PRO A 276 -18.58 -0.72 -1.68
N TYR A 277 -18.09 -1.60 -0.80
CA TYR A 277 -17.10 -2.60 -1.15
C TYR A 277 -17.53 -3.54 -2.27
N HIS A 278 -18.66 -4.24 -2.12
CA HIS A 278 -19.09 -5.23 -3.13
C HIS A 278 -19.37 -4.55 -4.46
N GLN A 279 -20.13 -3.44 -4.45
CA GLN A 279 -20.44 -2.71 -5.67
C GLN A 279 -19.17 -2.19 -6.38
N PHE A 280 -18.22 -1.64 -5.62
CA PHE A 280 -16.99 -1.10 -6.18
C PHE A 280 -16.06 -2.22 -6.67
N HIS A 281 -15.97 -3.34 -5.95
CA HIS A 281 -15.21 -4.52 -6.35
C HIS A 281 -15.75 -5.10 -7.66
N ASP A 282 -17.05 -5.36 -7.76
CA ASP A 282 -17.69 -5.90 -8.97
C ASP A 282 -17.42 -5.01 -10.18
N VAL A 283 -17.64 -3.70 -10.04
CA VAL A 283 -17.40 -2.74 -11.12
C VAL A 283 -15.91 -2.64 -11.49
N ALA A 284 -15.00 -2.76 -10.51
CA ALA A 284 -13.57 -2.76 -10.76
C ALA A 284 -13.13 -4.00 -11.54
N GLU A 285 -13.66 -5.18 -11.23
CA GLU A 285 -13.42 -6.40 -12.03
C GLU A 285 -13.99 -6.25 -13.45
N ASP A 286 -15.24 -5.82 -13.58
CA ASP A 286 -15.92 -5.65 -14.86
C ASP A 286 -15.19 -4.65 -15.77
N PHE A 287 -14.65 -3.58 -15.19
CA PHE A 287 -13.91 -2.56 -15.93
C PHE A 287 -12.43 -2.91 -16.10
N ARG A 288 -12.00 -4.11 -15.68
CA ARG A 288 -10.59 -4.53 -15.71
C ARG A 288 -9.68 -3.47 -15.08
N TYR A 289 -10.12 -2.92 -13.96
CA TYR A 289 -9.38 -1.93 -13.17
C TYR A 289 -9.02 -0.63 -13.91
N ASP A 290 -9.77 -0.26 -14.96
CA ASP A 290 -9.61 1.04 -15.63
C ASP A 290 -9.95 2.20 -14.68
N ILE A 291 -8.91 2.90 -14.21
CA ILE A 291 -9.00 3.96 -13.20
C ILE A 291 -9.76 5.17 -13.74
N GLU A 292 -9.62 5.53 -15.02
CA GLU A 292 -10.32 6.68 -15.60
C GLU A 292 -11.80 6.35 -15.80
N ARG A 293 -12.09 5.13 -16.26
CA ARG A 293 -13.47 4.66 -16.39
C ARG A 293 -14.17 4.55 -15.04
N LEU A 294 -13.49 4.06 -14.01
CA LEU A 294 -14.00 4.04 -12.63
C LEU A 294 -14.21 5.46 -12.08
N SER A 295 -13.25 6.36 -12.31
CA SER A 295 -13.33 7.78 -11.93
C SER A 295 -14.54 8.45 -12.56
N ALA A 296 -14.78 8.23 -13.85
CA ALA A 296 -15.95 8.75 -14.56
C ALA A 296 -17.26 8.14 -14.04
N PHE A 297 -17.30 6.82 -13.84
CA PHE A 297 -18.50 6.11 -13.40
C PHE A 297 -18.95 6.51 -11.99
N PHE A 298 -18.01 6.62 -11.03
CA PHE A 298 -18.30 7.02 -9.65
C PHE A 298 -18.26 8.54 -9.43
N SER A 299 -17.87 9.33 -10.44
CA SER A 299 -17.71 10.79 -10.34
C SER A 299 -16.79 11.23 -9.19
N VAL A 300 -15.72 10.48 -8.95
CA VAL A 300 -14.70 10.76 -7.92
C VAL A 300 -13.32 10.88 -8.56
N SER A 301 -12.36 11.48 -7.85
CA SER A 301 -11.03 11.74 -8.42
C SER A 301 -10.21 10.47 -8.68
N TYR A 302 -9.26 10.55 -9.61
CA TYR A 302 -8.24 9.52 -9.86
C TYR A 302 -7.55 9.05 -8.57
N GLU A 303 -7.11 9.98 -7.70
CA GLU A 303 -6.49 9.64 -6.41
C GLU A 303 -7.45 8.87 -5.51
N THR A 304 -8.73 9.23 -5.48
CA THR A 304 -9.76 8.53 -4.68
C THR A 304 -9.97 7.10 -5.16
N ILE A 305 -10.06 6.87 -6.47
CA ILE A 305 -10.18 5.53 -7.05
C ILE A 305 -8.96 4.69 -6.69
N CYS A 306 -7.75 5.18 -6.92
CA CYS A 306 -6.51 4.46 -6.59
C CYS A 306 -6.42 4.13 -5.10
N HIS A 307 -6.84 5.06 -4.23
CA HIS A 307 -6.89 4.82 -2.80
C HIS A 307 -7.94 3.76 -2.43
N ARG A 308 -9.08 3.67 -3.11
CA ARG A 308 -10.06 2.61 -2.83
C ARG A 308 -9.58 1.26 -3.34
N LEU A 309 -9.03 1.21 -4.56
CA LEU A 309 -8.44 -0.02 -5.13
C LEU A 309 -7.39 -0.64 -4.21
N SER A 310 -6.54 0.17 -3.55
CA SER A 310 -5.53 -0.33 -2.61
C SER A 310 -6.09 -0.86 -1.28
N THR A 311 -7.41 -0.80 -1.07
CA THR A 311 -8.09 -1.30 0.15
C THR A 311 -8.88 -2.58 -0.07
N LEU A 312 -8.90 -3.14 -1.29
CA LEU A 312 -9.74 -4.29 -1.64
C LEU A 312 -9.20 -5.64 -1.11
N GLN A 313 -9.03 -5.76 0.21
CA GLN A 313 -8.48 -6.95 0.89
C GLN A 313 -9.45 -7.63 1.86
N ARG A 314 -10.76 -7.53 1.63
CA ARG A 314 -11.78 -8.26 2.39
C ARG A 314 -11.54 -9.76 2.22
N PRO A 315 -11.50 -10.54 3.31
CA PRO A 315 -11.44 -11.99 3.22
C PRO A 315 -12.53 -12.53 2.28
N GLU A 316 -12.18 -13.52 1.45
CA GLU A 316 -13.08 -14.19 0.49
C GLU A 316 -13.57 -13.32 -0.70
N LEU A 317 -13.31 -12.01 -0.70
CA LEU A 317 -13.66 -11.11 -1.81
C LEU A 317 -12.51 -10.13 -2.10
N ARG A 318 -11.33 -10.66 -2.39
CA ARG A 318 -10.14 -9.82 -2.65
C ARG A 318 -10.12 -9.30 -4.09
N GLY A 319 -9.74 -8.02 -4.24
CA GLY A 319 -9.36 -7.43 -5.52
C GLY A 319 -7.91 -7.75 -5.90
N VAL A 320 -7.39 -7.07 -6.93
CA VAL A 320 -5.94 -7.04 -7.18
C VAL A 320 -5.25 -6.35 -6.01
N PRO A 321 -4.21 -6.96 -5.42
CA PRO A 321 -3.57 -6.39 -4.25
C PRO A 321 -2.54 -5.34 -4.68
N PHE A 322 -2.95 -4.07 -4.56
CA PHE A 322 -2.18 -2.92 -5.02
C PHE A 322 -1.30 -2.28 -3.94
N SER A 323 -0.17 -1.74 -4.40
CA SER A 323 0.63 -0.72 -3.72
C SER A 323 0.32 0.65 -4.31
N PHE A 324 -0.11 1.57 -3.45
CA PHE A 324 -0.42 2.96 -3.77
C PHE A 324 0.66 3.88 -3.23
N VAL A 325 1.14 4.78 -4.08
CA VAL A 325 2.12 5.81 -3.72
C VAL A 325 1.67 7.17 -4.23
N ARG A 326 2.01 8.21 -3.46
CA ARG A 326 1.89 9.61 -3.89
C ARG A 326 3.19 10.34 -3.67
N VAL A 327 3.78 10.83 -4.75
CA VAL A 327 5.07 11.53 -4.72
C VAL A 327 4.96 12.92 -5.31
N ASP A 328 5.84 13.83 -4.90
CA ASP A 328 6.02 15.12 -5.57
C ASP A 328 7.23 15.09 -6.51
N ARG A 329 7.45 16.21 -7.22
CA ARG A 329 8.54 16.36 -8.19
C ARG A 329 9.94 16.31 -7.57
N ALA A 330 10.04 16.51 -6.25
CA ALA A 330 11.32 16.50 -5.53
C ALA A 330 11.65 15.10 -4.99
N GLY A 331 10.77 14.11 -5.20
CA GLY A 331 10.97 12.77 -4.68
C GLY A 331 10.30 12.51 -3.34
N ASN A 332 9.62 13.49 -2.74
CA ASN A 332 9.01 13.31 -1.43
C ASN A 332 7.76 12.43 -1.54
N MET A 333 7.78 11.28 -0.87
CA MET A 333 6.66 10.36 -0.83
C MET A 333 5.71 10.73 0.33
N SER A 334 4.61 11.40 0.01
CA SER A 334 3.65 11.89 1.01
C SER A 334 2.56 10.88 1.38
N LYS A 335 2.36 9.82 0.60
CA LYS A 335 1.50 8.68 0.95
C LYS A 335 2.10 7.37 0.44
N ARG A 336 2.00 6.33 1.26
CA ARG A 336 2.35 4.95 0.97
C ARG A 336 1.31 4.05 1.60
N GLN A 337 0.64 3.25 0.81
CA GLN A 337 -0.37 2.31 1.25
C GLN A 337 -0.19 1.04 0.44
N SER A 338 -0.16 -0.13 1.07
CA SER A 338 0.05 -1.37 0.34
C SER A 338 -0.80 -2.49 0.91
N ALA A 339 -1.45 -3.21 0.01
CA ALA A 339 -2.11 -4.47 0.30
C ALA A 339 -1.12 -5.64 0.44
N THR A 340 0.05 -5.54 -0.22
CA THR A 340 1.11 -6.57 -0.22
C THR A 340 2.41 -6.07 0.39
N GLY A 341 3.35 -6.99 0.65
CA GLY A 341 4.74 -6.66 0.95
C GLY A 341 5.48 -6.17 -0.28
N PHE A 342 5.30 -4.89 -0.62
CA PHE A 342 6.08 -4.23 -1.65
C PHE A 342 7.28 -3.50 -1.03
N HIS A 343 8.43 -3.53 -1.71
CA HIS A 343 9.72 -3.07 -1.20
C HIS A 343 9.76 -1.62 -0.72
N PHE A 344 8.81 -0.75 -1.12
CA PHE A 344 8.78 0.67 -0.70
C PHE A 344 7.75 0.98 0.38
N SER A 345 7.30 -0.03 1.11
CA SER A 345 6.22 0.16 2.10
C SER A 345 6.67 0.92 3.35
N SER A 346 7.93 0.77 3.76
CA SER A 346 8.56 1.41 4.93
C SER A 346 9.47 2.59 4.53
N SER A 347 10.39 2.36 3.59
CA SER A 347 11.45 3.28 3.18
C SER A 347 11.76 3.17 1.67
N GLY A 348 12.56 4.09 1.11
CA GLY A 348 12.96 4.06 -0.31
C GLY A 348 11.94 4.62 -1.30
N GLY A 349 12.02 4.14 -2.54
CA GLY A 349 11.18 4.52 -3.67
C GLY A 349 11.73 5.66 -4.53
N THR A 350 13.01 6.03 -4.42
CA THR A 350 13.61 7.19 -5.10
C THR A 350 14.41 6.84 -6.36
N CYS A 351 14.16 5.67 -6.96
CA CYS A 351 14.83 5.29 -8.18
C CYS A 351 14.33 6.14 -9.36
N PRO A 352 15.21 6.90 -10.05
CA PRO A 352 14.79 7.75 -11.17
C PRO A 352 14.36 6.96 -12.41
N LEU A 353 14.68 5.66 -12.50
CA LEU A 353 14.22 4.77 -13.57
C LEU A 353 12.77 4.29 -13.38
N TRP A 354 12.14 4.64 -12.25
CA TRP A 354 10.76 4.29 -11.96
C TRP A 354 9.79 5.29 -12.61
N ASN A 355 8.82 4.78 -13.37
CA ASN A 355 7.92 5.59 -14.20
C ASN A 355 7.10 6.63 -13.42
N VAL A 356 6.89 6.44 -12.12
CA VAL A 356 6.19 7.42 -11.27
C VAL A 356 6.86 8.80 -11.38
N TYR A 357 8.19 8.87 -11.46
CA TYR A 357 8.90 10.13 -11.63
C TYR A 357 8.88 10.65 -13.07
N GLU A 358 8.87 9.76 -14.06
CA GLU A 358 8.76 10.13 -15.46
C GLU A 358 7.43 10.86 -15.77
N THR A 359 6.36 10.54 -15.04
CA THR A 359 5.04 11.18 -15.24
C THR A 359 5.06 12.70 -15.11
N PHE A 360 6.01 13.30 -14.37
CA PHE A 360 6.12 14.75 -14.26
C PHE A 360 6.53 15.42 -15.58
N ALA A 361 7.20 14.70 -16.48
CA ALA A 361 7.49 15.17 -17.83
C ALA A 361 6.27 15.10 -18.76
N TYR A 362 5.26 14.28 -18.41
CA TYR A 362 4.04 14.08 -19.20
C TYR A 362 2.76 14.29 -18.35
N PRO A 363 2.49 15.51 -17.87
CA PRO A 363 1.37 15.75 -16.96
C PRO A 363 0.03 15.25 -17.50
N GLY A 364 -0.73 14.58 -16.65
CA GLY A 364 -2.06 14.05 -16.95
C GLY A 364 -2.09 12.78 -17.80
N LYS A 365 -0.97 12.36 -18.41
CA LYS A 365 -0.88 11.11 -19.19
C LYS A 365 -0.70 9.91 -18.27
N ILE A 366 -1.43 8.83 -18.55
CA ILE A 366 -1.21 7.54 -17.87
C ILE A 366 0.00 6.86 -18.50
N MET A 367 0.92 6.42 -17.64
CA MET A 367 2.12 5.70 -18.03
C MET A 367 2.14 4.34 -17.34
N THR A 368 2.59 3.33 -18.07
CA THR A 368 2.69 1.94 -17.60
C THR A 368 4.13 1.47 -17.68
N GLN A 369 4.57 0.69 -16.69
CA GLN A 369 5.92 0.11 -16.68
C GLN A 369 5.87 -1.27 -16.04
N ILE A 370 6.50 -2.25 -16.68
CA ILE A 370 6.89 -3.50 -16.01
C ILE A 370 8.26 -3.23 -15.39
N ALA A 371 8.35 -3.29 -14.07
CA ALA A 371 9.56 -2.97 -13.32
C ALA A 371 10.01 -4.17 -12.51
N GLU A 372 11.31 -4.49 -12.54
CA GLU A 372 11.91 -5.59 -11.80
C GLU A 372 12.76 -5.06 -10.64
N MET A 373 12.49 -5.58 -9.44
CA MET A 373 13.25 -5.27 -8.23
C MET A 373 14.54 -6.11 -8.16
N PRO A 374 15.54 -5.71 -7.35
CA PRO A 374 16.81 -6.46 -7.23
C PRO A 374 16.65 -7.92 -6.77
N ASP A 375 15.52 -8.27 -6.14
CA ASP A 375 15.20 -9.64 -5.73
C ASP A 375 14.58 -10.49 -6.85
N GLY A 376 14.48 -9.95 -8.07
CA GLY A 376 13.93 -10.62 -9.26
C GLY A 376 12.41 -10.53 -9.39
N ARG A 377 11.70 -9.89 -8.44
CA ARG A 377 10.24 -9.74 -8.56
C ARG A 377 9.86 -8.64 -9.53
N SER A 378 8.93 -8.96 -10.43
CA SER A 378 8.39 -8.02 -11.40
C SER A 378 7.02 -7.49 -10.99
N TYR A 379 6.81 -6.20 -11.22
CA TYR A 379 5.58 -5.47 -10.91
C TYR A 379 5.11 -4.69 -12.12
N LEU A 380 3.80 -4.63 -12.34
CA LEU A 380 3.19 -3.68 -13.26
C LEU A 380 2.85 -2.40 -12.49
N TRP A 381 3.40 -1.26 -12.92
CA TRP A 381 3.16 0.06 -12.36
C TRP A 381 2.37 0.94 -13.32
N ILE A 382 1.29 1.55 -12.82
CA ILE A 382 0.47 2.53 -13.51
C ILE A 382 0.63 3.85 -12.79
N ALA A 383 1.05 4.90 -13.49
CA ALA A 383 1.30 6.19 -12.90
C ALA A 383 0.70 7.34 -13.72
N ARG A 384 0.24 8.38 -13.03
CA ARG A 384 -0.29 9.61 -13.63
C ARG A 384 -0.12 10.79 -12.67
N THR A 385 0.13 11.99 -13.18
CA THR A 385 0.07 13.20 -12.33
C THR A 385 -1.37 13.64 -12.05
N VAL A 386 -1.58 14.14 -10.84
CA VAL A 386 -2.80 14.81 -10.39
C VAL A 386 -2.45 16.24 -9.98
N GLU A 387 -3.27 17.18 -10.44
CA GLU A 387 -3.07 18.60 -10.20
C GLU A 387 -4.26 19.20 -9.47
N ARG A 388 -3.96 20.02 -8.46
CA ARG A 388 -4.93 20.97 -7.90
C ARG A 388 -4.61 22.33 -8.45
N ARG A 389 -5.50 22.82 -9.33
CA ARG A 389 -5.39 24.16 -9.91
C ARG A 389 -5.32 25.22 -8.82
N ALA A 390 -4.43 26.18 -9.02
CA ALA A 390 -4.41 27.42 -8.27
C ALA A 390 -5.73 28.18 -8.51
N ALA A 391 -6.20 28.90 -7.50
CA ALA A 391 -7.43 29.70 -7.59
C ALA A 391 -7.21 31.02 -8.33
N ARG A 392 -5.96 31.52 -8.34
CA ARG A 392 -5.58 32.78 -8.99
C ARG A 392 -4.21 32.69 -9.65
N TYR A 393 -3.98 33.55 -10.63
CA TYR A 393 -2.65 33.74 -11.22
C TYR A 393 -1.62 34.12 -10.16
N GLY A 394 -0.41 33.56 -10.27
CA GLY A 394 0.68 33.78 -9.30
C GLY A 394 0.60 32.93 -8.02
N GLN A 395 -0.49 32.19 -7.78
CA GLN A 395 -0.54 31.24 -6.65
C GLN A 395 0.12 29.90 -7.04
N PRO A 396 0.98 29.32 -6.19
CA PRO A 396 1.55 28.00 -6.42
C PRO A 396 0.47 26.90 -6.53
N GLY A 397 0.54 26.11 -7.60
CA GLY A 397 -0.28 24.89 -7.75
C GLY A 397 0.27 23.73 -6.92
N LYS A 398 -0.56 22.69 -6.73
CA LYS A 398 -0.12 21.41 -6.16
C LYS A 398 -0.15 20.35 -7.24
N THR A 399 1.00 19.75 -7.53
CA THR A 399 1.15 18.66 -8.50
C THR A 399 1.78 17.46 -7.79
N PHE A 400 1.12 16.31 -7.87
CA PHE A 400 1.64 15.03 -7.37
C PHE A 400 1.59 13.99 -8.47
N ALA A 401 2.43 12.97 -8.41
CA ALA A 401 2.26 11.74 -9.17
C ALA A 401 1.64 10.67 -8.28
N ILE A 402 0.61 10.01 -8.80
CA ILE A 402 -0.04 8.85 -8.18
C ILE A 402 0.44 7.61 -8.91
N GLY A 403 1.05 6.69 -8.18
CA GLY A 403 1.45 5.37 -8.68
C GLY A 403 0.59 4.28 -8.05
N LEU A 404 0.14 3.34 -8.85
CA LEU A 404 -0.57 2.13 -8.44
C LEU A 404 0.14 0.93 -9.06
N GLY A 405 0.65 0.02 -8.22
CA GLY A 405 1.45 -1.11 -8.66
C GLY A 405 0.93 -2.44 -8.13
N CYS A 406 1.02 -3.50 -8.91
CA CYS A 406 0.72 -4.86 -8.47
C CYS A 406 1.78 -5.84 -8.98
N GLU A 407 1.89 -7.02 -8.36
CA GLU A 407 2.75 -8.08 -8.90
C GLU A 407 2.34 -8.43 -10.34
N LEU A 408 3.32 -8.74 -11.19
CA LEU A 408 3.10 -8.97 -12.62
C LEU A 408 2.11 -10.12 -12.89
N ARG A 409 2.02 -11.11 -11.98
CA ARG A 409 1.03 -12.20 -12.05
C ARG A 409 -0.43 -11.72 -12.08
N HIS A 410 -0.71 -10.52 -11.59
CA HIS A 410 -2.05 -9.93 -11.61
C HIS A 410 -2.31 -9.06 -12.84
N ALA A 411 -1.28 -8.76 -13.65
CA ALA A 411 -1.36 -7.83 -14.77
C ALA A 411 -2.46 -8.18 -15.77
N GLY A 412 -2.70 -9.46 -16.05
CA GLY A 412 -3.74 -9.90 -17.00
C GLY A 412 -5.17 -9.46 -16.64
N ARG A 413 -5.41 -9.07 -15.38
CA ARG A 413 -6.71 -8.54 -14.91
C ARG A 413 -6.89 -7.05 -15.22
N LEU A 414 -5.81 -6.33 -15.54
CA LEU A 414 -5.81 -4.89 -15.74
C LEU A 414 -5.85 -4.58 -17.24
N VAL A 415 -6.64 -3.58 -17.63
CA VAL A 415 -6.62 -3.01 -19.00
C VAL A 415 -5.22 -2.47 -19.37
N TYR A 416 -4.45 -2.04 -18.39
CA TYR A 416 -3.11 -1.46 -18.56
C TYR A 416 -2.03 -2.46 -18.97
N ALA A 417 -2.34 -3.76 -18.96
CA ALA A 417 -1.45 -4.80 -19.49
C ALA A 417 -1.66 -5.04 -20.99
N ASP A 418 -2.73 -4.49 -21.59
CA ASP A 418 -3.04 -4.69 -23.00
C ASP A 418 -1.90 -4.12 -23.88
N GLY A 419 -1.33 -4.98 -24.74
CA GLY A 419 -0.20 -4.63 -25.59
C GLY A 419 1.17 -4.69 -24.92
N LEU A 420 1.27 -5.05 -23.64
CA LEU A 420 2.54 -5.30 -22.97
C LEU A 420 2.93 -6.78 -23.08
N ASP A 421 4.23 -7.05 -23.31
CA ASP A 421 4.77 -8.39 -23.20
C ASP A 421 4.95 -8.76 -21.73
N VAL A 422 3.88 -9.30 -21.14
CA VAL A 422 3.84 -9.74 -19.74
C VAL A 422 4.45 -11.13 -19.51
N GLN A 423 4.76 -11.88 -20.57
CA GLN A 423 5.37 -13.22 -20.48
C GLN A 423 6.88 -13.21 -20.78
N GLY A 424 7.36 -12.21 -21.53
CA GLY A 424 8.78 -12.03 -21.81
C GLY A 424 9.53 -11.31 -20.68
N SER A 425 10.61 -11.93 -20.20
CA SER A 425 11.54 -11.31 -19.23
C SER A 425 12.28 -10.09 -19.80
N ALA A 426 12.38 -9.96 -21.13
CA ALA A 426 13.18 -8.93 -21.79
C ALA A 426 12.61 -7.49 -21.66
N ALA A 427 11.34 -7.32 -21.30
CA ALA A 427 10.67 -6.02 -21.26
C ALA A 427 10.67 -5.36 -19.87
N ALA A 428 11.15 -6.04 -18.82
CA ALA A 428 11.13 -5.49 -17.47
C ALA A 428 12.28 -4.50 -17.24
N THR A 429 11.94 -3.27 -16.83
CA THR A 429 12.95 -2.26 -16.49
C THR A 429 13.57 -2.58 -15.13
N PRO A 430 14.91 -2.78 -15.04
CA PRO A 430 15.56 -3.05 -13.77
C PRO A 430 15.62 -1.79 -12.90
N ILE A 431 14.79 -1.74 -11.87
CA ILE A 431 14.74 -0.63 -10.90
C ILE A 431 15.29 -1.07 -9.54
N GLY A 432 15.32 -0.15 -8.57
CA GLY A 432 15.70 -0.43 -7.18
C GLY A 432 14.99 0.47 -6.18
N ALA A 433 15.26 0.30 -4.89
CA ALA A 433 14.64 1.09 -3.82
C ALA A 433 15.26 2.47 -3.61
N GLY A 434 16.44 2.71 -4.17
CA GLY A 434 17.22 3.93 -4.01
C GLY A 434 18.70 3.58 -4.08
N CYS A 435 19.53 4.46 -4.64
CA CYS A 435 20.91 4.10 -4.99
C CYS A 435 21.73 3.57 -3.81
N ARG A 436 21.53 4.15 -2.61
CA ARG A 436 22.24 3.77 -1.37
C ARG A 436 21.96 2.36 -0.87
N VAL A 437 20.85 1.75 -1.27
CA VAL A 437 20.46 0.40 -0.82
C VAL A 437 20.22 -0.55 -2.01
N CYS A 438 20.55 -0.11 -3.22
CA CYS A 438 20.34 -0.89 -4.45
C CYS A 438 21.59 -1.72 -4.77
N GLU A 439 21.40 -3.03 -4.89
CA GLU A 439 22.48 -4.01 -5.12
C GLU A 439 22.89 -4.15 -6.59
N ARG A 440 22.18 -3.53 -7.53
CA ARG A 440 22.48 -3.66 -8.98
C ARG A 440 23.83 -3.06 -9.34
N SER A 441 24.80 -3.87 -9.75
CA SER A 441 26.17 -3.42 -10.07
C SER A 441 26.26 -2.55 -11.33
N ASN A 442 25.51 -2.88 -12.38
CA ASN A 442 25.61 -2.27 -13.71
C ASN A 442 24.52 -1.22 -14.00
N CYS A 443 24.20 -0.36 -13.03
CA CYS A 443 23.18 0.68 -13.21
C CYS A 443 23.77 1.96 -13.80
N PRO A 444 23.44 2.36 -15.05
CA PRO A 444 23.95 3.60 -15.66
C PRO A 444 23.43 4.86 -14.96
N GLN A 445 22.27 4.78 -14.30
CA GLN A 445 21.60 5.90 -13.66
C GLN A 445 21.94 6.02 -12.16
N ARG A 446 22.96 5.30 -11.67
CA ARG A 446 23.30 5.28 -10.25
C ARG A 446 23.80 6.66 -9.80
N ALA A 447 23.13 7.25 -8.81
CA ALA A 447 23.48 8.56 -8.27
C ALA A 447 24.40 8.52 -7.04
N PHE A 448 24.34 7.42 -6.26
CA PHE A 448 25.13 7.26 -5.03
C PHE A 448 25.69 5.83 -4.92
N PRO A 449 26.85 5.65 -4.26
CA PRO A 449 27.36 4.33 -3.96
C PRO A 449 26.42 3.59 -2.98
N PRO A 450 26.29 2.25 -3.08
CA PRO A 450 25.61 1.46 -2.06
C PRO A 450 26.30 1.59 -0.70
N LEU A 451 25.52 1.64 0.38
CA LEU A 451 26.04 1.65 1.75
C LEU A 451 26.63 0.28 2.10
N GLY A 452 27.71 0.29 2.88
CA GLY A 452 28.34 -0.94 3.39
C GLY A 452 29.04 -1.80 2.34
N LYS A 453 29.34 -1.24 1.15
CA LYS A 453 30.01 -1.94 0.05
C LYS A 453 31.30 -1.22 -0.34
N ASP A 454 32.35 -2.00 -0.58
CA ASP A 454 33.63 -1.48 -1.06
C ASP A 454 33.55 -1.14 -2.54
N LEU A 455 34.05 0.04 -2.90
CA LEU A 455 34.07 0.50 -4.28
C LEU A 455 35.29 -0.04 -5.02
N ASP A 456 35.07 -0.49 -6.25
CA ASP A 456 36.13 -0.90 -7.17
C ASP A 456 36.60 0.31 -8.00
N ILE A 457 37.48 1.12 -7.40
CA ILE A 457 38.02 2.35 -7.99
C ILE A 457 39.31 2.01 -8.74
N ASP A 458 39.35 2.38 -10.02
CA ASP A 458 40.51 2.22 -10.90
C ASP A 458 40.68 3.50 -11.73
N GLU A 459 41.83 4.17 -11.59
CA GLU A 459 42.15 5.43 -12.27
C GLU A 459 42.27 5.28 -13.79
N HIS A 460 42.43 4.06 -14.30
CA HIS A 460 42.64 3.75 -15.71
C HIS A 460 41.45 3.02 -16.35
N ARG A 461 40.32 2.88 -15.63
CA ARG A 461 39.13 2.19 -16.12
C ARG A 461 37.88 3.03 -15.91
N SER A 462 37.08 3.16 -16.96
CA SER A 462 35.71 3.68 -16.87
C SER A 462 34.71 2.53 -16.90
N SER A 463 33.59 2.67 -16.20
CA SER A 463 32.51 1.67 -16.20
C SER A 463 31.16 2.35 -16.42
N VAL A 464 30.15 1.54 -16.79
CA VAL A 464 28.77 2.03 -17.00
C VAL A 464 28.19 2.60 -15.71
N SER A 465 28.49 1.97 -14.56
CA SER A 465 28.09 2.47 -13.25
C SER A 465 29.15 3.43 -12.71
N PRO A 466 28.80 4.65 -12.28
CA PRO A 466 29.77 5.57 -11.67
C PRO A 466 30.34 5.06 -10.34
N TYR A 467 29.70 4.08 -9.69
CA TYR A 467 30.15 3.47 -8.44
C TYR A 467 30.10 1.95 -8.57
N LEU A 468 31.14 1.36 -9.17
CA LEU A 468 31.29 -0.09 -9.26
C LEU A 468 31.63 -0.65 -7.87
N VAL A 469 31.03 -1.78 -7.51
CA VAL A 469 31.23 -2.47 -6.23
C VAL A 469 32.13 -3.69 -6.47
N ARG A 470 33.04 -3.98 -5.51
CA ARG A 470 33.92 -5.15 -5.54
C ARG A 470 33.19 -6.48 -5.35
#